data_AF-A0A1A9ZRR9-F1
#
_entry.id   AF-A0A1A9ZRR9-F1
#
_cell.length_a   1.000
_cell.length_b   1.000
_cell.length_c   1.000
_cell.angle_alpha   90.00
_cell.angle_beta   90.00
_cell.angle_gamma   90.00
#
_symmetry.space_group_name_H-M   'P 1'
#
loop_
_entity.id
_entity.type
_entity.pdbx_description
1 polymer ?
#
loop_
_entity_poly.entity_id
_entity_poly.type
_entity_poly.pdbx_seq_one_letter_code
_entity_poly.pdbx_strand_id
1 'polypeptide(L)'
;MNVMRKLRGTTGGNANRTQASIANNAENLASTTGTNENVSLDDWLQTSLHTLKKLFSECTHPRDPLTEQESDMKVYQMLPIFCRVFCTCPAADMSEKFCDVVAFCQQVSRLMVNEIRKRASNQSIEAASIVIVKFLEIYTTEETSSGWMLLSTPNLLANSDVSLIQVMTAAAVPATLVKCLYLFFDLPSVGTDSYIGISGFSAYERRTLLQNVFVELLVRLYSDDPYPAEELARMDDLTLLFSAITPPCPNHNIVWRKKAAEILTTISQHGLTDAVVSYIHSNGCMALFADNMQRLTFGNPSEIVETFVTVFCFLKKILVKCRKYC
;
A
#
# COMPACT_ATOMS: atom_id res chain seq x y z
N MET A 1 3.93 5.03 -8.19
CA MET A 1 4.94 5.70 -9.06
C MET A 1 5.03 7.24 -8.89
N ASN A 2 3.99 7.95 -8.42
CA ASN A 2 4.09 9.41 -8.17
C ASN A 2 5.02 9.80 -7.00
N VAL A 3 5.28 8.88 -6.06
CA VAL A 3 6.17 9.09 -4.90
C VAL A 3 7.63 9.33 -5.34
N MET A 4 8.07 8.67 -6.41
CA MET A 4 9.45 8.74 -6.92
C MET A 4 9.78 10.07 -7.62
N ARG A 5 8.82 10.68 -8.33
CA ARG A 5 9.01 12.07 -8.84
C ARG A 5 9.17 13.07 -7.69
N LYS A 6 8.51 12.82 -6.55
CA LYS A 6 8.52 13.72 -5.39
C LYS A 6 9.84 13.62 -4.61
N LEU A 7 10.37 12.41 -4.39
CA LEU A 7 11.64 12.22 -3.70
C LEU A 7 12.85 12.76 -4.49
N ARG A 8 12.83 12.62 -5.83
CA ARG A 8 13.88 13.18 -6.71
C ARG A 8 13.90 14.71 -6.78
N GLY A 9 12.80 15.38 -6.42
CA GLY A 9 12.67 16.84 -6.48
C GLY A 9 13.05 17.60 -5.21
N THR A 10 13.37 16.90 -4.11
CA THR A 10 13.51 17.54 -2.78
C THR A 10 14.96 17.74 -2.32
N THR A 11 15.96 17.42 -3.15
CA THR A 11 17.40 17.47 -2.79
C THR A 11 18.21 18.58 -3.49
N GLY A 12 17.57 19.67 -3.94
CA GLY A 12 18.28 20.81 -4.55
C GLY A 12 17.78 22.16 -4.06
N GLY A 13 18.35 22.67 -2.97
CA GLY A 13 18.02 24.00 -2.43
C GLY A 13 19.23 24.74 -1.84
N ASN A 14 19.78 25.67 -2.63
CA ASN A 14 20.47 26.95 -2.30
C ASN A 14 21.54 27.23 -3.38
N ALA A 15 21.79 28.43 -3.88
CA ALA A 15 21.20 29.77 -3.75
C ALA A 15 21.84 30.63 -4.85
N ASN A 16 21.10 31.51 -5.54
CA ASN A 16 21.33 32.95 -5.50
C ASN A 16 20.46 33.72 -6.49
N ARG A 17 20.20 34.95 -6.09
CA ARG A 17 19.21 35.90 -6.58
C ARG A 17 19.95 37.04 -7.28
N THR A 18 19.57 37.39 -8.51
CA THR A 18 19.72 38.75 -9.03
C THR A 18 18.72 39.03 -10.14
N GLN A 19 18.00 40.14 -9.98
CA GLN A 19 17.08 40.75 -10.94
C GLN A 19 17.82 41.35 -12.13
N ALA A 20 17.23 41.33 -13.32
CA ALA A 20 17.09 42.50 -14.20
C ALA A 20 16.16 42.19 -15.39
N SER A 21 15.27 43.15 -15.65
CA SER A 21 14.36 43.31 -16.77
C SER A 21 15.02 43.34 -18.16
N ILE A 22 14.29 42.98 -19.22
CA ILE A 22 14.04 43.79 -20.44
C ILE A 22 13.08 43.02 -21.38
N ALA A 23 12.17 43.77 -21.99
CA ALA A 23 11.11 43.34 -22.88
C ALA A 23 11.56 43.14 -24.35
N ASN A 24 10.64 42.57 -25.15
CA ASN A 24 10.50 42.62 -26.61
C ASN A 24 11.28 41.59 -27.45
N ASN A 25 10.58 40.61 -28.03
CA ASN A 25 10.08 40.68 -29.41
C ASN A 25 9.42 39.35 -29.82
N ALA A 26 8.25 39.46 -30.44
CA ALA A 26 7.61 38.40 -31.19
C ALA A 26 8.23 38.33 -32.59
N GLU A 27 8.55 37.13 -33.07
CA GLU A 27 8.01 36.52 -34.31
C GLU A 27 8.92 35.40 -34.84
N ASN A 28 8.27 34.31 -35.22
CA ASN A 28 8.69 33.28 -36.17
C ASN A 28 9.84 32.32 -35.81
N LEU A 29 9.45 31.15 -35.28
CA LEU A 29 9.76 29.89 -35.96
C LEU A 29 8.76 28.79 -35.54
N ALA A 30 7.75 28.56 -36.38
CA ALA A 30 7.00 27.30 -36.35
C ALA A 30 7.87 26.23 -37.00
N SER A 31 8.13 25.12 -36.29
CA SER A 31 8.14 23.76 -36.85
C SER A 31 8.60 22.69 -35.85
N THR A 32 7.71 21.72 -35.62
CA THR A 32 7.97 20.28 -35.41
C THR A 32 8.96 19.86 -34.31
N THR A 33 8.44 19.46 -33.15
CA THR A 33 9.11 18.47 -32.25
C THR A 33 8.18 17.86 -31.18
N GLY A 34 6.87 17.75 -31.45
CA GLY A 34 5.89 17.34 -30.42
C GLY A 34 5.17 15.99 -30.63
N THR A 35 5.40 15.28 -31.74
CA THR A 35 4.51 14.17 -32.14
C THR A 35 5.16 12.78 -32.19
N ASN A 36 6.49 12.66 -32.35
CA ASN A 36 7.11 11.33 -32.54
C ASN A 36 7.33 10.53 -31.24
N GLU A 37 7.52 11.17 -30.09
CA GLU A 37 7.76 10.44 -28.83
C GLU A 37 6.48 9.84 -28.25
N ASN A 38 5.36 10.57 -28.32
CA ASN A 38 4.06 10.09 -27.83
C ASN A 38 3.51 8.92 -28.66
N VAL A 39 3.67 8.95 -29.99
CA VAL A 39 3.22 7.87 -30.88
C VAL A 39 4.00 6.57 -30.61
N SER A 40 5.28 6.65 -30.27
CA SER A 40 6.12 5.50 -29.94
C SER A 40 5.76 4.87 -28.59
N LEU A 41 5.45 5.70 -27.59
CA LEU A 41 5.05 5.23 -26.26
C LEU A 41 3.69 4.54 -26.29
N ASP A 42 2.73 5.10 -27.02
CA ASP A 42 1.39 4.52 -27.15
C ASP A 42 1.43 3.15 -27.86
N ASP A 43 2.21 3.01 -28.95
CA ASP A 43 2.37 1.75 -29.67
C ASP A 43 2.98 0.64 -28.79
N TRP A 44 3.96 0.99 -27.98
CA TRP A 44 4.57 0.06 -27.05
C TRP A 44 3.65 -0.30 -25.86
N LEU A 45 2.82 0.64 -25.39
CA LEU A 45 1.81 0.37 -24.34
C LEU A 45 0.75 -0.59 -24.87
N GLN A 46 0.33 -0.43 -26.13
CA GLN A 46 -0.58 -1.37 -26.81
C GLN A 46 0.05 -2.76 -26.94
N THR A 47 1.32 -2.84 -27.34
CA THR A 47 2.06 -4.11 -27.43
C THR A 47 2.15 -4.81 -26.07
N SER A 48 2.42 -4.06 -25.01
CA SER A 48 2.49 -4.58 -23.63
C SER A 48 1.12 -5.07 -23.16
N LEU A 49 0.05 -4.33 -23.45
CA LEU A 49 -1.33 -4.72 -23.13
C LEU A 49 -1.74 -5.99 -23.88
N HIS A 50 -1.40 -6.11 -25.16
CA HIS A 50 -1.64 -7.33 -25.93
C HIS A 50 -0.90 -8.53 -25.33
N THR A 51 0.36 -8.33 -24.94
CA THR A 51 1.17 -9.36 -24.29
C THR A 51 0.55 -9.80 -22.96
N LEU A 52 0.10 -8.86 -22.13
CA LEU A 52 -0.61 -9.14 -20.88
C LEU A 52 -1.86 -9.99 -21.12
N LYS A 53 -2.74 -9.59 -22.06
CA LYS A 53 -3.96 -10.32 -22.41
C LYS A 53 -3.66 -11.75 -22.87
N LYS A 54 -2.64 -11.90 -23.71
CA LYS A 54 -2.21 -13.22 -24.20
C LYS A 54 -1.73 -14.11 -23.05
N LEU A 55 -0.83 -13.62 -22.19
CA LEU A 55 -0.32 -14.38 -21.04
C LEU A 55 -1.45 -14.77 -20.08
N PHE A 56 -2.41 -13.87 -19.84
CA PHE A 56 -3.54 -14.15 -18.97
C PHE A 56 -4.48 -15.21 -19.55
N SER A 57 -4.74 -15.15 -20.86
CA SER A 57 -5.50 -16.17 -21.58
C SER A 57 -4.84 -17.56 -21.49
N GLU A 58 -3.51 -17.63 -21.68
CA GLU A 58 -2.73 -18.86 -21.53
C GLU A 58 -2.63 -19.37 -20.09
N CYS A 59 -2.88 -18.51 -19.09
CA CYS A 59 -2.93 -18.88 -17.68
C CYS A 59 -4.30 -19.41 -17.27
N THR A 60 -5.37 -18.85 -17.84
CA THR A 60 -6.76 -19.22 -17.53
C THR A 60 -7.27 -20.39 -18.36
N HIS A 61 -6.74 -20.58 -19.57
CA HIS A 61 -7.11 -21.67 -20.49
C HIS A 61 -5.86 -22.47 -20.89
N PRO A 62 -5.17 -23.12 -19.93
CA PRO A 62 -3.97 -23.87 -20.24
C PRO A 62 -4.34 -25.17 -20.99
N ARG A 63 -3.43 -25.65 -21.85
CA ARG A 63 -3.61 -26.92 -22.58
C ARG A 63 -3.60 -28.12 -21.64
N ASP A 64 -2.77 -28.04 -20.60
CA ASP A 64 -2.65 -29.02 -19.53
C ASP A 64 -2.92 -28.32 -18.18
N PRO A 65 -3.51 -29.00 -17.18
CA PRO A 65 -3.74 -28.41 -15.86
C PRO A 65 -2.44 -27.87 -15.25
N LEU A 66 -2.43 -26.59 -14.87
CA LEU A 66 -1.27 -25.96 -14.23
C LEU A 66 -1.21 -26.35 -12.75
N THR A 67 -0.01 -26.60 -12.26
CA THR A 67 0.26 -26.65 -10.81
C THR A 67 0.13 -25.25 -10.20
N GLU A 68 -0.05 -25.18 -8.87
CA GLU A 68 -0.12 -23.90 -8.15
C GLU A 68 1.15 -23.05 -8.39
N GLN A 69 2.33 -23.68 -8.36
CA GLN A 69 3.61 -23.00 -8.60
C GLN A 69 3.72 -22.44 -10.03
N GLU A 70 3.24 -23.16 -11.04
CA GLU A 70 3.23 -22.69 -12.42
C GLU A 70 2.24 -21.54 -12.62
N SER A 71 1.06 -21.62 -12.00
CA SER A 71 0.09 -20.54 -11.99
C SER A 71 0.69 -19.28 -11.36
N ASP A 72 1.34 -19.41 -10.20
CA ASP A 72 1.96 -18.29 -9.50
C ASP A 72 3.10 -17.67 -10.32
N MET A 73 3.93 -18.50 -10.97
CA MET A 73 5.01 -18.02 -11.83
C MET A 73 4.47 -17.22 -13.04
N LYS A 74 3.37 -17.67 -13.65
CA LYS A 74 2.70 -16.92 -14.72
C LYS A 74 2.17 -15.57 -14.20
N VAL A 75 1.56 -15.56 -13.01
CA VAL A 75 1.09 -14.30 -12.39
C VAL A 75 2.26 -13.35 -12.16
N TYR A 76 3.38 -13.83 -11.62
CA TYR A 76 4.60 -13.03 -11.43
C TYR A 76 5.13 -12.42 -12.72
N GLN A 77 5.11 -13.15 -13.83
CA GLN A 77 5.53 -12.64 -15.14
C GLN A 77 4.61 -11.51 -15.65
N MET A 78 3.34 -11.55 -15.28
CA MET A 78 2.35 -10.54 -15.69
C MET A 78 2.42 -9.25 -14.87
N LEU A 79 2.87 -9.28 -13.60
CA LEU A 79 2.84 -8.10 -12.71
C LEU A 79 3.62 -6.89 -13.27
N PRO A 80 4.87 -7.02 -13.75
CA PRO A 80 5.61 -5.90 -14.34
C PRO A 80 4.90 -5.31 -15.54
N ILE A 81 4.34 -6.16 -16.41
CA ILE A 81 3.64 -5.73 -17.62
C ILE A 81 2.37 -4.97 -17.24
N PHE A 82 1.58 -5.50 -16.30
CA PHE A 82 0.38 -4.85 -15.81
C PHE A 82 0.69 -3.47 -15.23
N CYS A 83 1.63 -3.39 -14.29
CA CYS A 83 1.98 -2.12 -13.66
C CYS A 83 2.51 -1.10 -14.67
N ARG A 84 3.27 -1.55 -15.68
CA ARG A 84 3.81 -0.67 -16.72
C ARG A 84 2.73 -0.12 -17.63
N VAL A 85 1.72 -0.93 -17.96
CA VAL A 85 0.56 -0.51 -18.78
C VAL A 85 -0.37 0.42 -18.00
N PHE A 86 -0.63 0.12 -16.72
CA PHE A 86 -1.69 0.79 -15.96
C PHE A 86 -1.22 1.87 -14.99
N CYS A 87 0.09 2.10 -14.81
CA CYS A 87 0.57 3.16 -13.93
C CYS A 87 0.28 4.59 -14.43
N THR A 88 0.10 4.76 -15.73
CA THR A 88 -0.25 6.03 -16.39
C THR A 88 -1.68 6.03 -16.93
N CYS A 89 -2.38 4.90 -16.84
CA CYS A 89 -3.76 4.78 -17.29
C CYS A 89 -4.70 5.37 -16.24
N PRO A 90 -5.67 6.22 -16.63
CA PRO A 90 -6.77 6.59 -15.75
C PRO A 90 -7.46 5.33 -15.22
N ALA A 91 -7.79 5.33 -13.93
CA ALA A 91 -8.25 4.12 -13.26
C ALA A 91 -9.63 3.64 -13.78
N ALA A 92 -10.46 4.58 -14.27
CA ALA A 92 -11.75 4.32 -14.90
C ALA A 92 -11.62 3.51 -16.21
N ASP A 93 -10.52 3.67 -16.95
CA ASP A 93 -10.31 3.04 -18.26
C ASP A 93 -9.76 1.61 -18.14
N MET A 94 -9.37 1.19 -16.93
CA MET A 94 -8.68 -0.08 -16.71
C MET A 94 -9.54 -1.28 -17.14
N SER A 95 -10.80 -1.30 -16.72
CA SER A 95 -11.74 -2.38 -17.03
C SER A 95 -12.11 -2.42 -18.51
N GLU A 96 -12.13 -1.26 -19.19
CA GLU A 96 -12.36 -1.19 -20.64
C GLU A 96 -11.16 -1.77 -21.41
N LYS A 97 -9.94 -1.39 -21.02
CA LYS A 97 -8.72 -1.86 -21.68
C LYS A 97 -8.41 -3.31 -21.37
N PHE A 98 -8.77 -3.82 -20.20
CA PHE A 98 -8.53 -5.19 -19.76
C PHE A 98 -9.77 -5.78 -19.09
N CYS A 99 -10.66 -6.36 -19.91
CA CYS A 99 -11.93 -6.92 -19.45
C CYS A 99 -11.79 -8.04 -18.40
N ASP A 100 -10.65 -8.73 -18.38
CA ASP A 100 -10.36 -9.79 -17.41
C ASP A 100 -9.78 -9.27 -16.08
N VAL A 101 -9.78 -7.95 -15.85
CA VAL A 101 -9.16 -7.31 -14.67
C VAL A 101 -9.68 -7.88 -13.34
N VAL A 102 -10.95 -8.26 -13.26
CA VAL A 102 -11.55 -8.86 -12.05
C VAL A 102 -10.92 -10.22 -11.75
N ALA A 103 -10.83 -11.10 -12.76
CA ALA A 103 -10.22 -12.42 -12.62
C ALA A 103 -8.72 -12.32 -12.35
N PHE A 104 -8.05 -11.34 -12.99
CA PHE A 104 -6.65 -11.05 -12.71
C PHE A 104 -6.45 -10.57 -11.26
N CYS A 105 -7.29 -9.64 -10.79
CA CYS A 105 -7.29 -9.15 -9.41
C CYS A 105 -7.44 -10.30 -8.41
N GLN A 106 -8.32 -11.27 -8.69
CA GLN A 106 -8.49 -12.45 -7.85
C GLN A 106 -7.20 -13.29 -7.76
N GLN A 107 -6.52 -13.53 -8.89
CA GLN A 107 -5.26 -14.28 -8.91
C GLN A 107 -4.13 -13.55 -8.18
N VAL A 108 -3.99 -12.25 -8.41
CA VAL A 108 -2.98 -11.42 -7.71
C VAL A 108 -3.24 -11.37 -6.21
N SER A 109 -4.51 -11.23 -5.80
CA SER A 109 -4.91 -11.19 -4.40
C SER A 109 -4.58 -12.50 -3.67
N ARG A 110 -4.90 -13.64 -4.31
CA ARG A 110 -4.54 -14.97 -3.79
C ARG A 110 -3.03 -15.12 -3.65
N LEU A 111 -2.28 -14.75 -4.68
CA LEU A 111 -0.82 -14.83 -4.67
C LEU A 111 -0.23 -13.99 -3.53
N MET A 112 -0.69 -12.75 -3.35
CA MET A 112 -0.24 -11.85 -2.29
C MET A 112 -0.45 -12.46 -0.90
N VAL A 113 -1.64 -12.99 -0.65
CA VAL A 113 -1.99 -13.59 0.64
C VAL A 113 -1.16 -14.87 0.88
N ASN A 114 -1.01 -15.72 -0.12
CA ASN A 114 -0.21 -16.94 -0.04
C ASN A 114 1.26 -16.64 0.25
N GLU A 115 1.86 -15.68 -0.46
CA GLU A 115 3.28 -15.35 -0.30
C GLU A 115 3.60 -14.72 1.06
N ILE A 116 2.70 -13.88 1.59
CA ILE A 116 2.84 -13.32 2.93
C ILE A 116 2.69 -14.43 3.98
N ARG A 117 1.65 -15.28 3.88
CA ARG A 117 1.42 -16.38 4.82
C ARG A 117 2.58 -17.37 4.83
N LYS A 118 3.10 -17.72 3.66
CA LYS A 118 4.27 -18.60 3.51
C LYS A 118 5.50 -18.05 4.23
N ARG A 119 5.72 -16.73 4.18
CA ARG A 119 6.85 -16.06 4.86
C ARG A 119 6.64 -15.91 6.37
N ALA A 120 5.40 -15.81 6.82
CA ALA A 120 5.08 -15.77 8.25
C ALA A 120 5.10 -17.17 8.91
N SER A 121 4.85 -18.22 8.13
CA SER A 121 4.69 -19.58 8.65
C SER A 121 5.95 -20.10 9.35
N ASN A 122 5.78 -20.66 10.56
CA ASN A 122 6.84 -21.26 11.38
C ASN A 122 8.00 -20.30 11.70
N GLN A 123 7.74 -19.00 11.78
CA GLN A 123 8.70 -17.98 12.18
C GLN A 123 8.31 -17.32 13.51
N SER A 124 9.26 -16.73 14.21
CA SER A 124 8.95 -15.77 15.27
C SER A 124 8.37 -14.48 14.67
N ILE A 125 7.74 -13.64 15.49
CA ILE A 125 7.17 -12.35 15.07
C ILE A 125 8.22 -11.48 14.36
N GLU A 126 9.40 -11.32 14.97
CA GLU A 126 10.53 -10.56 14.40
C GLU A 126 11.07 -11.19 13.12
N ALA A 127 11.26 -12.52 13.07
CA ALA A 127 11.77 -13.18 11.88
C ALA A 127 10.79 -13.07 10.70
N ALA A 128 9.49 -13.24 10.96
CA ALA A 128 8.43 -13.04 9.98
C ALA A 128 8.43 -11.60 9.45
N SER A 129 8.52 -10.60 10.33
CA SER A 129 8.51 -9.18 9.95
C SER A 129 9.67 -8.85 9.00
N ILE A 130 10.88 -9.33 9.31
CA ILE A 130 12.08 -9.12 8.48
C ILE A 130 11.93 -9.76 7.10
N VAL A 131 11.49 -11.02 7.02
CA VAL A 131 11.38 -11.75 5.76
C VAL A 131 10.29 -11.15 4.87
N ILE A 132 9.14 -10.75 5.44
CA ILE A 132 8.06 -10.09 4.71
C ILE A 132 8.52 -8.73 4.17
N VAL A 133 9.13 -7.88 5.01
CA VAL A 133 9.58 -6.56 4.56
C VAL A 133 10.63 -6.66 3.47
N LYS A 134 11.64 -7.54 3.63
CA LYS A 134 12.67 -7.74 2.60
C LYS A 134 12.09 -8.19 1.27
N PHE A 135 11.03 -8.98 1.29
CA PHE A 135 10.33 -9.40 0.06
C PHE A 135 9.59 -8.24 -0.61
N LEU A 136 8.93 -7.40 0.18
CA LEU A 136 8.14 -6.28 -0.34
C LEU A 136 9.00 -5.07 -0.74
N GLU A 137 10.23 -4.93 -0.24
CA GLU A 137 11.16 -3.85 -0.62
C GLU A 137 11.75 -4.04 -2.04
N ILE A 138 12.15 -2.92 -2.67
CA ILE A 138 12.86 -2.93 -3.95
C ILE A 138 14.32 -3.33 -3.73
N TYR A 139 14.67 -4.60 -3.95
CA TYR A 139 16.05 -5.07 -3.73
C TYR A 139 16.96 -4.88 -4.96
N THR A 140 16.42 -5.08 -6.15
CA THR A 140 17.09 -4.84 -7.45
C THR A 140 16.39 -3.67 -8.15
N THR A 141 15.82 -3.81 -9.32
CA THR A 141 14.98 -2.75 -9.91
C THR A 141 13.53 -2.93 -9.48
N GLU A 142 12.68 -1.91 -9.67
CA GLU A 142 11.23 -2.03 -9.40
C GLU A 142 10.65 -3.25 -10.12
N GLU A 143 10.91 -3.37 -11.43
CA GLU A 143 10.31 -4.38 -12.30
C GLU A 143 10.82 -5.81 -12.07
N THR A 144 12.02 -5.96 -11.48
CA THR A 144 12.60 -7.27 -11.18
C THR A 144 12.36 -7.73 -9.74
N SER A 145 11.94 -6.81 -8.87
CA SER A 145 11.61 -7.11 -7.47
C SER A 145 10.19 -7.67 -7.40
N SER A 146 10.06 -9.00 -7.45
CA SER A 146 8.76 -9.69 -7.55
C SER A 146 7.77 -9.32 -6.44
N GLY A 147 8.24 -9.18 -5.19
CA GLY A 147 7.36 -8.78 -4.08
C GLY A 147 6.96 -7.31 -4.10
N TRP A 148 7.84 -6.42 -4.56
CA TRP A 148 7.48 -5.02 -4.81
C TRP A 148 6.41 -4.90 -5.90
N MET A 149 6.54 -5.68 -6.97
CA MET A 149 5.54 -5.75 -8.03
C MET A 149 4.21 -6.30 -7.52
N LEU A 150 4.25 -7.34 -6.69
CA LEU A 150 3.07 -7.93 -6.04
C LEU A 150 2.38 -6.98 -5.06
N LEU A 151 3.10 -6.04 -4.44
CA LEU A 151 2.50 -4.97 -3.64
C LEU A 151 1.92 -3.86 -4.53
N SER A 152 2.64 -3.49 -5.59
CA SER A 152 2.28 -2.39 -6.48
C SER A 152 1.04 -2.69 -7.32
N THR A 153 0.83 -3.94 -7.72
CA THR A 153 -0.30 -4.34 -8.56
C THR A 153 -1.66 -4.16 -7.86
N PRO A 154 -1.90 -4.70 -6.64
CA PRO A 154 -3.11 -4.38 -5.87
C PRO A 154 -3.26 -2.89 -5.57
N ASN A 155 -2.16 -2.16 -5.35
CA ASN A 155 -2.23 -0.72 -5.12
C ASN A 155 -2.81 0.05 -6.33
N LEU A 156 -2.47 -0.39 -7.56
CA LEU A 156 -3.06 0.16 -8.78
C LEU A 156 -4.51 -0.30 -8.97
N LEU A 157 -4.80 -1.59 -8.74
CA LEU A 157 -6.14 -2.16 -8.87
C LEU A 157 -7.14 -1.52 -7.89
N ALA A 158 -6.71 -1.26 -6.65
CA ALA A 158 -7.52 -0.61 -5.63
C ALA A 158 -7.83 0.87 -5.94
N ASN A 159 -7.16 1.46 -6.94
CA ASN A 159 -7.45 2.81 -7.40
C ASN A 159 -8.56 2.86 -8.46
N SER A 160 -9.03 1.70 -8.94
CA SER A 160 -10.07 1.58 -9.97
C SER A 160 -11.47 1.55 -9.36
N ASP A 161 -12.13 0.39 -9.32
CA ASP A 161 -13.54 0.26 -8.93
C ASP A 161 -13.68 -0.55 -7.64
N VAL A 162 -14.73 -0.24 -6.86
CA VAL A 162 -15.07 -0.90 -5.58
C VAL A 162 -15.21 -2.42 -5.74
N SER A 163 -15.69 -2.91 -6.89
CA SER A 163 -15.74 -4.34 -7.20
C SER A 163 -14.39 -5.05 -7.08
N LEU A 164 -13.28 -4.38 -7.42
CA LEU A 164 -11.93 -4.94 -7.25
C LEU A 164 -11.51 -4.96 -5.78
N ILE A 165 -11.89 -3.95 -5.00
CA ILE A 165 -11.71 -3.93 -3.54
C ILE A 165 -12.46 -5.12 -2.90
N GLN A 166 -13.69 -5.41 -3.35
CA GLN A 166 -14.46 -6.55 -2.87
C GLN A 166 -13.79 -7.88 -3.21
N VAL A 167 -13.20 -8.03 -4.39
CA VAL A 167 -12.40 -9.21 -4.76
C VAL A 167 -11.19 -9.37 -3.84
N MET A 168 -10.44 -8.28 -3.59
CA MET A 168 -9.29 -8.30 -2.66
C MET A 168 -9.72 -8.67 -1.23
N THR A 169 -10.86 -8.14 -0.79
CA THR A 169 -11.43 -8.40 0.54
C THR A 169 -11.88 -9.85 0.69
N ALA A 170 -12.53 -10.41 -0.33
CA ALA A 170 -12.90 -11.83 -0.35
C ALA A 170 -11.68 -12.76 -0.29
N ALA A 171 -10.54 -12.32 -0.83
CA ALA A 171 -9.27 -13.03 -0.74
C ALA A 171 -8.50 -12.79 0.57
N ALA A 172 -9.01 -11.93 1.46
CA ALA A 172 -8.38 -11.52 2.72
C ALA A 172 -7.08 -10.70 2.60
N VAL A 173 -6.96 -9.90 1.53
CA VAL A 173 -5.85 -8.95 1.37
C VAL A 173 -5.82 -7.89 2.48
N PRO A 174 -6.93 -7.19 2.83
CA PRO A 174 -6.93 -6.16 3.87
C PRO A 174 -6.48 -6.70 5.23
N ALA A 175 -7.06 -7.82 5.69
CA ALA A 175 -6.66 -8.48 6.92
C ALA A 175 -5.19 -8.94 6.93
N THR A 176 -4.71 -9.49 5.82
CA THR A 176 -3.31 -9.93 5.70
C THR A 176 -2.34 -8.74 5.79
N LEU A 177 -2.69 -7.60 5.17
CA LEU A 177 -1.89 -6.38 5.25
C LEU A 177 -1.91 -5.75 6.65
N VAL A 178 -3.05 -5.78 7.36
CA VAL A 178 -3.10 -5.32 8.76
C VAL A 178 -2.22 -6.18 9.67
N LYS A 179 -2.20 -7.50 9.47
CA LYS A 179 -1.26 -8.40 10.17
C LYS A 179 0.19 -8.04 9.89
N CYS A 180 0.54 -7.80 8.61
CA CYS A 180 1.89 -7.32 8.27
C CYS A 180 2.23 -6.01 8.97
N LEU A 181 1.32 -5.04 8.96
CA LEU A 181 1.52 -3.77 9.66
C LEU A 181 1.81 -3.98 11.14
N TYR A 182 1.07 -4.87 11.79
CA TYR A 182 1.29 -5.24 13.19
C TYR A 182 2.67 -5.90 13.42
N LEU A 183 3.08 -6.83 12.55
CA LEU A 183 4.42 -7.45 12.61
C LEU A 183 5.54 -6.42 12.44
N PHE A 184 5.31 -5.34 11.68
CA PHE A 184 6.32 -4.33 11.39
C PHE A 184 6.71 -3.48 12.61
N PHE A 185 5.97 -3.57 13.72
CA PHE A 185 6.34 -2.94 14.99
C PHE A 185 7.55 -3.62 15.66
N ASP A 186 7.86 -4.86 15.28
CA ASP A 186 9.01 -5.63 15.77
C ASP A 186 10.19 -5.61 14.79
N LEU A 187 10.17 -4.74 13.77
CA LEU A 187 11.31 -4.63 12.86
C LEU A 187 12.55 -4.07 13.58
N PRO A 188 13.75 -4.58 13.27
CA PRO A 188 14.99 -3.95 13.72
C PRO A 188 15.16 -2.57 13.05
N SER A 189 16.00 -1.73 13.67
CA SER A 189 16.36 -0.43 13.08
C SER A 189 16.95 -0.64 11.69
N VAL A 190 16.55 0.20 10.74
CA VAL A 190 17.13 0.18 9.40
C VAL A 190 18.61 0.55 9.53
N GLY A 191 19.51 -0.33 9.09
CA GLY A 191 20.95 -0.09 9.12
C GLY A 191 21.32 1.15 8.31
N THR A 192 22.35 1.86 8.75
CA THR A 192 22.94 3.02 8.05
C THR A 192 23.86 2.59 6.91
N ASP A 193 23.40 1.65 6.06
CA ASP A 193 24.19 1.24 4.90
C ASP A 193 24.27 2.40 3.91
N SER A 194 25.47 2.98 3.79
CA SER A 194 25.86 3.91 2.73
C SER A 194 26.00 3.22 1.37
N TYR A 195 25.94 1.90 1.34
CA TYR A 195 25.95 1.13 0.11
C TYR A 195 24.60 1.24 -0.61
N ILE A 196 24.61 2.05 -1.65
CA ILE A 196 23.58 2.08 -2.67
C ILE A 196 23.75 0.78 -3.47
N GLY A 197 23.01 -0.25 -3.08
CA GLY A 197 23.06 -1.56 -3.73
C GLY A 197 22.58 -1.52 -5.17
N ILE A 198 22.36 -2.71 -5.75
CA ILE A 198 21.94 -2.90 -7.15
C ILE A 198 20.69 -2.06 -7.50
N SER A 199 19.86 -1.75 -6.52
CA SER A 199 18.64 -0.96 -6.70
C SER A 199 18.81 0.53 -6.91
N GLY A 200 19.98 1.10 -6.62
CA GLY A 200 20.13 2.55 -6.63
C GLY A 200 19.52 3.27 -5.42
N PHE A 201 19.03 2.53 -4.41
CA PHE A 201 18.45 3.09 -3.18
C PHE A 201 19.23 2.64 -1.93
N SER A 202 19.36 3.54 -0.97
CA SER A 202 19.75 3.20 0.41
C SER A 202 18.69 2.33 1.09
N ALA A 203 19.06 1.64 2.18
CA ALA A 203 18.11 0.86 2.97
C ALA A 203 16.93 1.71 3.50
N TYR A 204 17.21 2.96 3.87
CA TYR A 204 16.21 3.90 4.34
C TYR A 204 15.23 4.33 3.24
N GLU A 205 15.72 4.60 2.03
CA GLU A 205 14.86 4.94 0.89
C GLU A 205 13.96 3.77 0.49
N ARG A 206 14.49 2.54 0.43
CA ARG A 206 13.69 1.33 0.18
C ARG A 206 12.57 1.18 1.20
N ARG A 207 12.90 1.33 2.48
CA ARG A 207 11.92 1.27 3.57
C ARG A 207 10.87 2.36 3.45
N THR A 208 11.28 3.58 3.11
CA THR A 208 10.38 4.73 2.93
C THR A 208 9.42 4.52 1.75
N LEU A 209 9.91 4.00 0.62
CA LEU A 209 9.09 3.66 -0.54
C LEU A 209 8.06 2.58 -0.21
N LEU A 210 8.48 1.52 0.49
CA LEU A 210 7.58 0.48 1.00
C LEU A 210 6.49 1.08 1.90
N GLN A 211 6.87 1.87 2.90
CA GLN A 211 5.91 2.51 3.81
C GLN A 211 4.87 3.32 3.04
N ASN A 212 5.28 4.07 2.03
CA ASN A 212 4.36 4.89 1.25
C ASN A 212 3.37 4.04 0.46
N VAL A 213 3.83 3.07 -0.34
CA VAL A 213 2.95 2.24 -1.19
C VAL A 213 2.07 1.31 -0.36
N PHE A 214 2.62 0.75 0.73
CA PHE A 214 1.89 -0.13 1.63
C PHE A 214 0.71 0.58 2.30
N VAL A 215 0.94 1.79 2.80
CA VAL A 215 -0.11 2.59 3.44
C VAL A 215 -1.08 3.13 2.42
N GLU A 216 -0.61 3.56 1.25
CA GLU A 216 -1.46 4.02 0.17
C GLU A 216 -2.48 2.94 -0.24
N LEU A 217 -2.04 1.68 -0.35
CA LEU A 217 -2.93 0.54 -0.62
C LEU A 217 -3.95 0.36 0.51
N LEU A 218 -3.51 0.32 1.76
CA LEU A 218 -4.43 0.18 2.90
C LEU A 218 -5.43 1.33 2.97
N VAL A 219 -5.02 2.58 2.76
CA VAL A 219 -5.93 3.73 2.74
C VAL A 219 -6.97 3.53 1.64
N ARG A 220 -6.56 3.18 0.41
CA ARG A 220 -7.48 2.93 -0.71
C ARG A 220 -8.52 1.86 -0.38
N LEU A 221 -8.08 0.73 0.20
CA LEU A 221 -8.98 -0.35 0.58
C LEU A 221 -10.08 0.13 1.53
N TYR A 222 -9.77 0.96 2.54
CA TYR A 222 -10.75 1.39 3.54
C TYR A 222 -11.46 2.73 3.23
N SER A 223 -11.21 3.38 2.10
CA SER A 223 -11.72 4.74 1.85
C SER A 223 -13.16 4.79 1.34
N ASP A 224 -13.58 3.83 0.51
CA ASP A 224 -14.84 3.95 -0.24
C ASP A 224 -15.88 2.86 0.06
N ASP A 225 -15.48 1.75 0.70
CA ASP A 225 -16.33 0.59 0.97
C ASP A 225 -16.19 0.15 2.45
N PRO A 226 -17.28 -0.08 3.20
CA PRO A 226 -17.20 -0.62 4.55
C PRO A 226 -16.80 -2.10 4.62
N TYR A 227 -16.96 -2.87 3.54
CA TYR A 227 -16.76 -4.32 3.53
C TYR A 227 -15.37 -4.78 4.03
N PRO A 228 -14.25 -4.12 3.69
CA PRO A 228 -12.93 -4.44 4.26
C PRO A 228 -12.87 -4.28 5.79
N ALA A 229 -13.57 -3.29 6.36
CA ALA A 229 -13.60 -3.11 7.82
C ALA A 229 -14.43 -4.20 8.51
N GLU A 230 -15.54 -4.62 7.88
CA GLU A 230 -16.35 -5.76 8.34
C GLU A 230 -15.58 -7.07 8.25
N GLU A 231 -14.77 -7.25 7.19
CA GLU A 231 -13.87 -8.38 7.04
C GLU A 231 -12.87 -8.46 8.20
N LEU A 232 -12.22 -7.35 8.58
CA LEU A 232 -11.33 -7.30 9.74
C LEU A 232 -12.03 -7.70 11.03
N ALA A 233 -13.23 -7.16 11.28
CA ALA A 233 -14.02 -7.49 12.47
C ALA A 233 -14.38 -8.99 12.48
N ARG A 234 -14.83 -9.53 11.35
CA ARG A 234 -15.16 -10.96 11.21
C ARG A 234 -13.94 -11.87 11.41
N MET A 235 -12.75 -11.41 11.02
CA MET A 235 -11.50 -12.17 11.16
C MET A 235 -10.78 -11.97 12.50
N ASP A 236 -11.34 -11.17 13.40
CA ASP A 236 -10.76 -10.80 14.69
C ASP A 236 -9.43 -10.02 14.59
N ASP A 237 -9.18 -9.40 13.44
CA ASP A 237 -7.92 -8.71 13.16
C ASP A 237 -7.98 -7.20 13.42
N LEU A 238 -9.17 -6.64 13.60
CA LEU A 238 -9.33 -5.22 13.88
C LEU A 238 -8.68 -4.82 15.22
N THR A 239 -8.70 -5.69 16.22
CA THR A 239 -8.00 -5.49 17.51
C THR A 239 -6.51 -5.22 17.33
N LEU A 240 -5.86 -5.75 16.28
CA LEU A 240 -4.44 -5.51 16.00
C LEU A 240 -4.14 -4.04 15.76
N LEU A 241 -5.04 -3.28 15.13
CA LEU A 241 -4.86 -1.83 14.93
C LEU A 241 -4.97 -1.06 16.25
N PHE A 242 -5.87 -1.46 17.15
CA PHE A 242 -5.99 -0.86 18.47
C PHE A 242 -4.77 -1.18 19.35
N SER A 243 -4.27 -2.41 19.26
CA SER A 243 -3.01 -2.85 19.87
C SER A 243 -1.79 -2.16 19.26
N ALA A 244 -1.85 -1.67 18.02
CA ALA A 244 -0.70 -1.06 17.35
C ALA A 244 -0.47 0.41 17.76
N ILE A 245 -1.55 1.17 17.97
CA ILE A 245 -1.45 2.63 18.16
C ILE A 245 -1.08 3.07 19.59
N THR A 246 -1.03 2.15 20.55
CA THR A 246 -0.92 2.47 21.97
C THR A 246 0.33 1.98 22.72
N PRO A 247 0.94 0.81 22.47
CA PRO A 247 2.09 0.34 23.28
C PRO A 247 3.34 1.18 23.03
N PRO A 248 4.33 1.19 23.95
CA PRO A 248 5.67 1.65 23.63
C PRO A 248 6.27 0.75 22.52
N CYS A 249 6.79 1.37 21.47
CA CYS A 249 7.54 0.69 20.41
C CYS A 249 8.90 1.39 20.29
N PRO A 250 9.94 0.72 19.78
CA PRO A 250 11.21 1.36 19.53
C PRO A 250 11.06 2.63 18.68
N ASN A 251 11.89 3.64 18.94
CA ASN A 251 11.79 4.95 18.27
C ASN A 251 11.82 4.84 16.74
N HIS A 252 12.60 3.90 16.19
CA HIS A 252 12.68 3.68 14.74
C HIS A 252 11.39 3.13 14.11
N ASN A 253 10.48 2.56 14.91
CA ASN A 253 9.18 2.04 14.45
C ASN A 253 8.01 3.00 14.71
N ILE A 254 8.25 4.19 15.26
CA ILE A 254 7.22 5.23 15.44
C ILE A 254 6.50 5.54 14.12
N VAL A 255 7.20 5.50 13.00
CA VAL A 255 6.61 5.71 11.67
C VAL A 255 5.47 4.71 11.39
N TRP A 256 5.64 3.43 11.68
CA TRP A 256 4.61 2.41 11.49
C TRP A 256 3.41 2.64 12.41
N ARG A 257 3.63 3.13 13.64
CA ARG A 257 2.55 3.56 14.54
C ARG A 257 1.71 4.68 13.94
N LYS A 258 2.35 5.73 13.42
CA LYS A 258 1.65 6.84 12.76
C LYS A 258 0.84 6.34 11.56
N LYS A 259 1.37 5.37 10.82
CA LYS A 259 0.67 4.73 9.71
C LYS A 259 -0.51 3.87 10.14
N ALA A 260 -0.41 3.08 11.21
CA ALA A 260 -1.54 2.35 11.78
C ALA A 260 -2.66 3.29 12.24
N ALA A 261 -2.30 4.41 12.86
CA ALA A 261 -3.24 5.47 13.23
C ALA A 261 -3.94 6.11 12.02
N GLU A 262 -3.23 6.33 10.92
CA GLU A 262 -3.79 6.80 9.65
C GLU A 262 -4.85 5.82 9.13
N ILE A 263 -4.53 4.52 9.08
CA ILE A 263 -5.48 3.49 8.64
C ILE A 263 -6.72 3.43 9.54
N LEU A 264 -6.52 3.45 10.86
CA LEU A 264 -7.61 3.43 11.81
C LEU A 264 -8.50 4.69 11.70
N THR A 265 -7.90 5.84 11.36
CA THR A 265 -8.62 7.08 11.08
C THR A 265 -9.44 6.99 9.78
N THR A 266 -8.95 6.30 8.75
CA THR A 266 -9.71 6.02 7.52
C THR A 266 -10.90 5.11 7.82
N ILE A 267 -10.68 3.99 8.55
CA ILE A 267 -11.76 3.08 8.97
C ILE A 267 -12.83 3.83 9.78
N SER A 268 -12.43 4.73 10.68
CA SER A 268 -13.40 5.52 11.47
C SER A 268 -14.33 6.42 10.65
N GLN A 269 -13.94 6.76 9.42
CA GLN A 269 -14.73 7.62 8.54
C GLN A 269 -15.71 6.83 7.70
N HIS A 270 -15.30 5.66 7.20
CA HIS A 270 -16.03 4.94 6.15
C HIS A 270 -16.48 3.53 6.57
N GLY A 271 -15.79 2.91 7.54
CA GLY A 271 -15.99 1.51 7.92
C GLY A 271 -16.77 1.25 9.21
N LEU A 272 -17.33 2.27 9.88
CA LEU A 272 -18.09 2.09 11.13
C LEU A 272 -19.54 1.65 10.89
N THR A 273 -19.71 0.41 10.45
CA THR A 273 -21.02 -0.26 10.38
C THR A 273 -21.42 -0.85 11.73
N ASP A 274 -22.67 -1.29 11.87
CA ASP A 274 -23.19 -1.89 13.11
C ASP A 274 -22.37 -3.10 13.55
N ALA A 275 -21.95 -3.93 12.59
CA ALA A 275 -21.12 -5.09 12.84
C ALA A 275 -19.75 -4.70 13.41
N VAL A 276 -19.11 -3.68 12.83
CA VAL A 276 -17.80 -3.18 13.27
C VAL A 276 -17.90 -2.52 14.65
N VAL A 277 -18.94 -1.71 14.88
CA VAL A 277 -19.18 -1.08 16.19
C VAL A 277 -19.44 -2.12 17.28
N SER A 278 -20.28 -3.13 16.97
CA SER A 278 -20.57 -4.23 17.89
C SER A 278 -19.31 -5.03 18.24
N TYR A 279 -18.47 -5.29 17.24
CA TYR A 279 -17.16 -5.92 17.46
C TYR A 279 -16.25 -5.08 18.35
N ILE A 280 -16.11 -3.78 18.08
CA ILE A 280 -15.27 -2.86 18.87
C ILE A 280 -15.68 -2.87 20.35
N HIS A 281 -16.99 -2.90 20.62
CA HIS A 281 -17.51 -2.98 21.98
C HIS A 281 -17.26 -4.36 22.60
N SER A 282 -17.63 -5.43 21.91
CA SER A 282 -17.59 -6.80 22.46
C SER A 282 -16.18 -7.30 22.71
N ASN A 283 -15.20 -6.90 21.88
CA ASN A 283 -13.81 -7.31 22.02
C ASN A 283 -13.00 -6.35 22.89
N GLY A 284 -13.64 -5.37 23.54
CA GLY A 284 -12.99 -4.47 24.48
C GLY A 284 -11.89 -3.60 23.84
N CYS A 285 -11.96 -3.33 22.53
CA CYS A 285 -10.94 -2.56 21.81
C CYS A 285 -10.70 -1.19 22.46
N MET A 286 -11.77 -0.57 22.98
CA MET A 286 -11.72 0.71 23.68
C MET A 286 -11.11 0.61 25.08
N ALA A 287 -11.36 -0.50 25.79
CA ALA A 287 -10.76 -0.76 27.09
C ALA A 287 -9.26 -1.02 26.95
N LEU A 288 -8.87 -1.89 26.02
CA LEU A 288 -7.47 -2.14 25.64
C LEU A 288 -6.75 -0.83 25.30
N PHE A 289 -7.42 0.01 24.53
CA PHE A 289 -6.92 1.33 24.17
C PHE A 289 -6.66 2.20 25.41
N ALA A 290 -7.63 2.30 26.33
CA ALA A 290 -7.50 3.07 27.56
C ALA A 290 -6.42 2.52 28.50
N ASP A 291 -6.35 1.20 28.66
CA ASP A 291 -5.38 0.52 29.51
C ASP A 291 -3.95 0.75 29.01
N ASN A 292 -3.74 0.65 27.69
CA ASN A 292 -2.42 0.90 27.13
C ASN A 292 -2.01 2.37 27.28
N MET A 293 -2.95 3.31 27.16
CA MET A 293 -2.67 4.73 27.42
C MET A 293 -2.28 5.00 28.88
N GLN A 294 -2.88 4.30 29.85
CA GLN A 294 -2.51 4.43 31.27
C GLN A 294 -1.11 3.89 31.54
N ARG A 295 -0.66 2.89 30.79
CA ARG A 295 0.64 2.22 30.95
C ARG A 295 1.77 2.93 30.21
N LEU A 296 1.48 3.96 29.41
CA LEU A 296 2.50 4.73 28.73
C LEU A 296 3.37 5.48 29.75
N THR A 297 4.61 5.01 29.90
CA THR A 297 5.66 5.76 30.59
C THR A 297 6.18 6.82 29.63
N PHE A 298 5.60 8.00 29.70
CA PHE A 298 5.90 9.07 28.77
C PHE A 298 7.28 9.70 29.07
N GLY A 299 8.26 9.43 28.21
CA GLY A 299 9.58 10.10 28.28
C GLY A 299 9.58 11.49 27.65
N ASN A 300 8.75 11.73 26.61
CA ASN A 300 8.74 12.95 25.81
C ASN A 300 7.33 13.55 25.70
N PRO A 301 7.07 14.75 26.27
CA PRO A 301 5.78 15.44 26.22
C PRO A 301 5.14 15.59 24.84
N SER A 302 5.94 15.71 23.77
CA SER A 302 5.43 15.87 22.40
C SER A 302 4.77 14.59 21.87
N GLU A 303 5.36 13.44 22.14
CA GLU A 303 4.83 12.13 21.74
C GLU A 303 3.53 11.80 22.49
N ILE A 304 3.40 12.30 23.72
CA ILE A 304 2.16 12.26 24.51
C ILE A 304 1.06 12.96 23.73
N VAL A 305 1.27 14.23 23.40
CA VAL A 305 0.27 15.07 22.73
C VAL A 305 -0.12 14.47 21.38
N GLU A 306 0.85 14.00 20.59
CA GLU A 306 0.56 13.41 19.28
C GLU A 306 -0.27 12.11 19.41
N THR A 307 0.08 11.25 20.38
CA THR A 307 -0.69 10.04 20.68
C THR A 307 -2.09 10.41 21.13
N PHE A 308 -2.25 11.33 22.09
CA PHE A 308 -3.56 11.78 22.56
C PHE A 308 -4.39 12.44 21.46
N VAL A 309 -3.81 13.30 20.61
CA VAL A 309 -4.55 13.96 19.51
C VAL A 309 -5.08 12.93 18.52
N THR A 310 -4.21 12.02 18.08
CA THR A 310 -4.58 10.92 17.16
C THR A 310 -5.76 10.12 17.72
N VAL A 311 -5.65 9.81 19.00
CA VAL A 311 -6.59 9.00 19.75
C VAL A 311 -7.90 9.73 19.96
N PHE A 312 -7.87 10.97 20.46
CA PHE A 312 -9.08 11.75 20.67
C PHE A 312 -9.80 12.04 19.36
N CYS A 313 -9.07 12.29 18.26
CA CYS A 313 -9.65 12.41 16.93
C CYS A 313 -10.39 11.14 16.52
N PHE A 314 -9.81 9.98 16.78
CA PHE A 314 -10.42 8.68 16.50
C PHE A 314 -11.62 8.39 17.42
N LEU A 315 -11.45 8.52 18.74
CA LEU A 315 -12.48 8.35 19.75
C LEU A 315 -13.67 9.26 19.49
N LYS A 316 -13.45 10.53 19.12
CA LYS A 316 -14.53 11.47 18.79
C LYS A 316 -15.36 10.95 17.62
N LYS A 317 -14.73 10.41 16.57
CA LYS A 317 -15.43 9.86 15.40
C LYS A 317 -16.23 8.62 15.77
N ILE A 318 -15.66 7.71 16.56
CA ILE A 318 -16.36 6.52 17.08
C ILE A 318 -17.52 6.93 17.99
N LEU A 319 -17.29 7.75 19.01
CA LEU A 319 -18.30 8.11 20.01
C LEU A 319 -19.50 8.83 19.39
N VAL A 320 -19.28 9.71 18.40
CA VAL A 320 -20.39 10.35 17.67
C VAL A 320 -21.26 9.33 16.95
N LYS A 321 -20.67 8.25 16.43
CA LYS A 321 -21.41 7.16 15.76
C LYS A 321 -22.05 6.20 16.76
N CYS A 322 -21.32 5.78 17.81
CA CYS A 322 -21.80 4.87 18.86
C CYS A 322 -22.93 5.47 19.69
N ARG A 323 -22.98 6.81 19.86
CA ARG A 323 -24.09 7.49 20.57
C ARG A 323 -25.46 7.31 19.89
N LYS A 324 -25.51 6.79 18.66
CA LYS A 324 -26.77 6.39 18.01
C LYS A 324 -27.31 5.03 18.51
N TYR A 325 -26.53 4.27 19.27
CA TYR A 325 -26.87 2.92 19.73
C TYR A 325 -27.02 2.83 21.27
N CYS A 326 -26.95 3.97 21.97
CA CYS A 326 -27.31 4.13 23.38
C CYS A 326 -28.55 5.02 23.48
#